data_AF-A0A8U0R9B5-F1
#
_entry.id   AF-A0A8U0R9B5-F1
#
_cell.length_a   1.000
_cell.length_b   1.000
_cell.length_c   1.000
_cell.angle_alpha   90.00
_cell.angle_beta   90.00
_cell.angle_gamma   90.00
#
_symmetry.space_group_name_H-M   'P 1'
#
loop_
_entity.id
_entity.type
_entity.pdbx_description
1 polymer ?
#
loop_
_entity_poly.entity_id
_entity_poly.type
_entity_poly.pdbx_seq_one_letter_code
_entity_poly.pdbx_strand_id
1 'polypeptide(L)'
;MRQALIPVDEDGLEPQVCVIELGGTVGDIESMPFIEAFRQFQFKVKRENFCNIHVSLVPQPSSTGEQKTKPTQNSVRELRGLGLSPDLVVCRCSNPLDTSVKEKISMFCHVEPEQVICVHDVSSIYRVPLLLEEQGVVDYFLRRLDLPIERQPRKMLMKWKEMADRYDRLLETCSIALVGKYTKFSDSYASVIKALEHSALAINHKLEIKYIDSTDLEPSTLQEEPVRYHEAWQKLCSAHGVLVPGGFGVRGTEGKIQAIAWARKQKKPFLGVCLGMQLAVVEFSRNVLGWQDANSTEFDPKTNHPVVIDMPEHNPGQMGGTMRLGKRRTLFQTKNSVMRKLYGDPDYLEERHRHRFEVNPVLKKCLEEQGLKFVGQDVGGERMEIVELEDHPFFVGVQYHPEFLSRPIKPSPPYFGLLLASVGRLPHYLQKGCRLSPRDTYSDRSGSSSPDSEITELKFPSINHD
;
A
#
# COMPACT_ATOMS: atom_id res chain seq x y z
N MET A 1 6.61 -29.08 2.17
CA MET A 1 5.99 -27.74 2.08
C MET A 1 4.65 -27.89 1.37
N ARG A 2 3.55 -28.19 2.09
CA ARG A 2 2.23 -28.22 1.43
C ARG A 2 1.79 -26.82 0.97
N GLN A 3 2.24 -25.77 1.65
CA GLN A 3 1.94 -24.37 1.32
C GLN A 3 2.49 -23.90 -0.02
N ALA A 4 3.63 -24.43 -0.48
CA ALA A 4 4.19 -24.05 -1.79
C ALA A 4 3.36 -24.56 -2.97
N LEU A 5 2.47 -25.53 -2.73
CA LEU A 5 1.56 -26.10 -3.74
C LEU A 5 0.17 -25.43 -3.71
N ILE A 6 -0.09 -24.57 -2.72
CA ILE A 6 -1.39 -23.90 -2.60
C ILE A 6 -1.40 -22.73 -3.59
N PRO A 7 -2.35 -22.69 -4.54
CA PRO A 7 -2.51 -21.55 -5.44
C PRO A 7 -2.76 -20.27 -4.64
N VAL A 8 -2.05 -19.21 -4.99
CA VAL A 8 -2.23 -17.86 -4.41
C VAL A 8 -2.88 -16.88 -5.38
N ASP A 9 -2.98 -17.27 -6.65
CA ASP A 9 -3.62 -16.52 -7.74
C ASP A 9 -5.02 -17.09 -8.05
N GLU A 10 -5.80 -16.35 -8.83
CA GLU A 10 -7.20 -16.67 -9.13
C GLU A 10 -7.38 -17.84 -10.13
N ASP A 11 -6.30 -18.26 -10.81
CA ASP A 11 -6.33 -19.35 -11.78
C ASP A 11 -6.38 -20.76 -11.14
N GLY A 12 -6.09 -20.85 -9.83
CA GLY A 12 -6.11 -22.09 -9.08
C GLY A 12 -5.01 -23.08 -9.47
N LEU A 13 -3.99 -22.63 -10.20
CA LEU A 13 -2.88 -23.48 -10.64
C LEU A 13 -1.81 -23.62 -9.55
N GLU A 14 -1.15 -24.77 -9.54
CA GLU A 14 -0.03 -25.02 -8.64
C GLU A 14 1.15 -24.07 -8.98
N PRO A 15 1.68 -23.32 -8.00
CA PRO A 15 2.83 -22.44 -8.23
C PRO A 15 4.10 -23.23 -8.57
N GLN A 16 4.86 -22.75 -9.54
CA GLN A 16 6.12 -23.39 -9.94
C GLN A 16 7.35 -22.83 -9.25
N VAL A 17 7.29 -21.57 -8.82
CA VAL A 17 8.39 -20.90 -8.11
C VAL A 17 7.82 -20.32 -6.82
N CYS A 18 8.50 -20.60 -5.71
CA CYS A 18 8.18 -20.03 -4.41
C CYS A 18 9.34 -19.13 -3.97
N VAL A 19 9.10 -17.82 -3.93
CA VAL A 19 10.07 -16.85 -3.39
C VAL A 19 9.93 -16.85 -1.87
N ILE A 20 11.00 -17.22 -1.17
CA ILE A 20 11.03 -17.30 0.29
C ILE A 20 11.93 -16.19 0.84
N GLU A 21 11.32 -15.25 1.56
CA GLU A 21 12.04 -14.22 2.30
C GLU A 21 12.28 -14.68 3.75
N LEU A 22 13.54 -14.84 4.13
CA LEU A 22 13.93 -14.98 5.53
C LEU A 22 14.15 -13.58 6.11
N GLY A 23 13.16 -13.07 6.84
CA GLY A 23 13.27 -11.80 7.54
C GLY A 23 14.32 -11.82 8.66
N GLY A 24 14.75 -10.64 9.11
CA GLY A 24 15.82 -10.49 10.10
C GLY A 24 17.20 -10.41 9.44
N THR A 25 18.25 -10.80 10.17
CA THR A 25 19.63 -10.76 9.69
C THR A 25 20.30 -12.13 9.82
N VAL A 26 21.32 -12.40 9.00
CA VAL A 26 22.10 -13.63 9.16
C VAL A 26 23.06 -13.49 10.34
N GLY A 27 22.99 -14.42 11.29
CA GLY A 27 23.87 -14.49 12.47
C GLY A 27 23.22 -14.04 13.77
N ASP A 28 21.96 -13.62 13.74
CA ASP A 28 21.14 -13.45 14.94
C ASP A 28 20.61 -14.81 15.46
N ILE A 29 20.18 -14.85 16.73
CA ILE A 29 19.73 -16.10 17.38
C ILE A 29 18.39 -16.55 16.78
N GLU A 30 17.57 -15.59 16.37
CA GLU A 30 16.25 -15.79 15.78
C GLU A 30 16.30 -16.47 14.41
N SER A 31 17.31 -16.19 13.57
CA SER A 31 17.46 -16.81 12.24
C SER A 31 18.05 -18.21 12.27
N MET A 32 18.77 -18.61 13.32
CA MET A 32 19.48 -19.90 13.38
C MET A 32 18.58 -21.12 13.07
N PRO A 33 17.39 -21.28 13.67
CA PRO A 33 16.51 -22.42 13.36
C PRO A 33 16.05 -22.45 11.91
N PHE A 34 15.84 -21.28 11.30
CA PHE A 34 15.38 -21.17 9.91
C PHE A 34 16.49 -21.50 8.93
N ILE A 35 17.71 -21.00 9.17
CA ILE A 35 18.86 -21.31 8.32
C ILE A 35 19.17 -22.81 8.35
N GLU A 36 19.12 -23.45 9.53
CA GLU A 36 19.29 -24.90 9.63
C GLU A 36 18.17 -25.67 8.89
N ALA A 37 16.91 -25.19 8.96
CA ALA A 37 15.82 -25.77 8.20
C ALA A 37 16.05 -25.69 6.69
N PHE A 38 16.50 -24.54 6.17
CA PHE A 38 16.84 -24.39 4.74
C PHE A 38 18.06 -25.20 4.34
N ARG A 39 19.07 -25.31 5.23
CA ARG A 39 20.25 -26.14 5.03
C ARG A 39 19.87 -27.61 4.82
N GLN A 40 18.91 -28.14 5.59
CA GLN A 40 18.41 -29.50 5.36
C GLN A 40 17.51 -29.58 4.13
N PHE A 41 16.72 -28.54 3.86
CA PHE A 41 15.79 -28.49 2.74
C PHE A 41 16.49 -28.59 1.37
N GLN A 42 17.62 -27.92 1.18
CA GLN A 42 18.36 -27.95 -0.09
C GLN A 42 18.73 -29.40 -0.52
N PHE A 43 18.98 -30.30 0.44
CA PHE A 43 19.29 -31.70 0.14
C PHE A 43 18.06 -32.54 -0.21
N LYS A 44 16.85 -32.08 0.14
CA LYS A 44 15.58 -32.78 -0.14
C LYS A 44 15.04 -32.48 -1.53
N VAL A 45 15.29 -31.29 -2.07
CA VAL A 45 14.66 -30.82 -3.32
C VAL A 45 15.56 -30.90 -4.55
N LYS A 46 16.78 -31.41 -4.43
CA LYS A 46 17.86 -31.35 -5.45
C LYS A 46 18.40 -29.93 -5.68
N ARG A 47 19.55 -29.84 -6.34
CA ARG A 47 20.30 -28.59 -6.49
C ARG A 47 19.55 -27.60 -7.38
N GLU A 48 19.00 -28.07 -8.48
CA GLU A 48 18.27 -27.32 -9.49
C GLU A 48 16.94 -26.72 -9.00
N ASN A 49 16.37 -27.19 -7.89
CA ASN A 49 15.11 -26.64 -7.34
C ASN A 49 15.32 -25.72 -6.12
N PHE A 50 16.57 -25.34 -5.83
CA PHE A 50 16.89 -24.44 -4.73
C PHE A 50 17.90 -23.40 -5.21
N CYS A 51 17.58 -22.12 -5.05
CA CYS A 51 18.48 -21.00 -5.33
C CYS A 51 18.53 -20.06 -4.12
N ASN A 52 19.73 -19.61 -3.77
CA ASN A 52 19.97 -18.75 -2.62
C ASN A 52 20.46 -17.35 -3.02
N ILE A 53 19.74 -16.32 -2.60
CA ILE A 53 20.10 -14.92 -2.84
C ILE A 53 20.54 -14.30 -1.52
N HIS A 54 21.79 -13.87 -1.42
CA HIS A 54 22.29 -13.18 -0.24
C HIS A 54 22.33 -11.67 -0.48
N VAL A 55 21.42 -10.95 0.18
CA VAL A 55 21.38 -9.47 0.11
C VAL A 55 22.27 -8.89 1.20
N SER A 56 23.22 -8.05 0.82
CA SER A 56 24.22 -7.46 1.72
C SER A 56 24.40 -5.97 1.48
N LEU A 57 24.68 -5.21 2.55
CA LEU A 57 25.02 -3.80 2.48
C LEU A 57 26.52 -3.61 2.20
N VAL A 58 26.85 -2.83 1.16
CA VAL A 58 28.20 -2.34 0.88
C VAL A 58 28.25 -0.84 1.25
N PRO A 59 28.68 -0.50 2.49
CA PRO A 59 28.71 0.88 2.93
C PRO A 59 29.85 1.66 2.28
N GLN A 60 29.61 2.96 2.06
CA GLN A 60 30.61 3.92 1.58
C GLN A 60 30.61 5.12 2.53
N PRO A 61 31.47 5.13 3.57
CA PRO A 61 31.55 6.25 4.50
C PRO A 61 31.86 7.55 3.76
N SER A 62 31.07 8.60 4.01
CA SER A 62 31.22 9.89 3.33
C SER A 62 32.58 10.56 3.56
N SER A 63 33.25 10.24 4.67
CA SER A 63 34.58 10.76 5.02
C SER A 63 35.71 10.19 4.15
N THR A 64 35.58 8.97 3.64
CA THR A 64 36.63 8.30 2.85
C THR A 64 36.24 8.12 1.39
N GLY A 65 34.95 8.05 1.08
CA GLY A 65 34.44 7.79 -0.27
C GLY A 65 34.73 6.38 -0.80
N GLU A 66 35.31 5.48 0.01
CA GLU A 66 35.69 4.13 -0.43
C GLU A 66 34.58 3.12 -0.14
N GLN A 67 34.21 2.32 -1.15
CA GLN A 67 33.23 1.23 -1.00
C GLN A 67 33.82 0.06 -0.20
N LYS A 68 33.25 -0.22 0.98
CA LYS A 68 33.79 -1.22 1.91
C LYS A 68 33.08 -2.56 1.76
N THR A 69 33.82 -3.56 1.25
CA THR A 69 33.32 -4.93 1.02
C THR A 69 33.35 -5.83 2.26
N LYS A 70 34.04 -5.41 3.34
CA LYS A 70 34.29 -6.27 4.51
C LYS A 70 33.01 -6.78 5.19
N PRO A 71 31.95 -5.98 5.37
CA PRO A 71 30.68 -6.48 5.91
C PRO A 71 30.09 -7.62 5.09
N THR A 72 30.07 -7.49 3.76
CA THR A 72 29.60 -8.55 2.84
C THR A 72 30.43 -9.83 2.96
N GLN A 73 31.76 -9.72 3.04
CA GLN A 73 32.64 -10.87 3.20
C GLN A 73 32.35 -11.64 4.50
N ASN A 74 32.20 -10.93 5.61
CA ASN A 74 31.91 -11.54 6.90
C ASN A 74 30.52 -12.19 6.92
N SER A 75 29.53 -11.50 6.35
CA SER A 75 28.15 -12.00 6.27
C SER A 75 28.03 -13.27 5.42
N VAL A 76 28.70 -13.32 4.27
CA VAL A 76 28.75 -14.54 3.44
C VAL A 76 29.52 -15.67 4.14
N ARG A 77 30.59 -15.35 4.87
CA ARG A 77 31.31 -16.36 5.68
C ARG A 77 30.40 -16.96 6.74
N GLU A 78 29.59 -16.15 7.41
CA GLU A 78 28.63 -16.62 8.42
C GLU A 78 27.57 -17.54 7.78
N LEU A 79 26.96 -17.11 6.68
CA LEU A 79 25.98 -17.92 5.94
C LEU A 79 26.56 -19.29 5.53
N ARG A 80 27.80 -19.31 5.03
CA ARG A 80 28.51 -20.55 4.68
C ARG A 80 28.84 -21.41 5.89
N GLY A 81 29.20 -20.79 7.02
CA GLY A 81 29.40 -21.48 8.29
C GLY A 81 28.15 -22.21 8.78
N LEU A 82 26.98 -21.67 8.46
CA LEU A 82 25.67 -22.28 8.71
C LEU A 82 25.22 -23.25 7.62
N GLY A 83 26.05 -23.52 6.60
CA GLY A 83 25.83 -24.57 5.60
C GLY A 83 25.03 -24.14 4.36
N LEU A 84 24.82 -22.84 4.14
CA LEU A 84 24.23 -22.30 2.92
C LEU A 84 25.27 -21.53 2.11
N SER A 85 25.29 -21.75 0.80
CA SER A 85 26.14 -20.98 -0.11
C SER A 85 25.27 -20.06 -0.97
N PRO A 86 25.64 -18.79 -1.17
CA PRO A 86 24.89 -17.89 -2.04
C PRO A 86 25.11 -18.27 -3.51
N ASP A 87 24.02 -18.29 -4.27
CA ASP A 87 24.04 -18.37 -5.73
C ASP A 87 24.19 -16.98 -6.36
N LEU A 88 23.55 -15.97 -5.75
CA LEU A 88 23.72 -14.55 -6.07
C LEU A 88 24.09 -13.78 -4.82
N VAL A 89 25.00 -12.81 -4.96
CA VAL A 89 25.32 -11.82 -3.92
C VAL A 89 24.81 -10.47 -4.39
N VAL A 90 23.72 -10.01 -3.78
CA VAL A 90 23.10 -8.73 -4.12
C VAL A 90 23.63 -7.66 -3.16
N CYS A 91 24.40 -6.74 -3.70
CA CYS A 91 25.04 -5.66 -2.95
C CYS A 91 24.18 -4.39 -3.00
N ARG A 92 23.50 -4.08 -1.90
CA ARG A 92 22.84 -2.77 -1.70
C ARG A 92 23.90 -1.72 -1.38
N CYS A 93 23.92 -0.63 -2.13
CA CYS A 93 24.91 0.45 -2.01
C CYS A 93 24.27 1.81 -2.36
N SER A 94 24.97 2.91 -2.09
CA SER A 94 24.48 4.24 -2.47
C SER A 94 24.81 4.58 -3.93
N ASN A 95 26.05 4.31 -4.36
CA ASN A 95 26.51 4.51 -5.73
C ASN A 95 26.76 3.17 -6.42
N PRO A 96 26.76 3.11 -7.77
CA PRO A 96 27.16 1.90 -8.49
C PRO A 96 28.52 1.37 -8.02
N LEU A 97 28.65 0.04 -7.94
CA LEU A 97 29.90 -0.59 -7.53
C LEU A 97 30.98 -0.46 -8.60
N ASP A 98 32.20 -0.12 -8.18
CA ASP A 98 33.38 -0.19 -9.04
C ASP A 98 33.68 -1.63 -9.45
N THR A 99 34.25 -1.82 -10.63
CA THR A 99 34.63 -3.16 -11.14
C THR A 99 35.57 -3.88 -10.17
N SER A 100 36.56 -3.18 -9.62
CA SER A 100 37.51 -3.73 -8.64
C SER A 100 36.83 -4.19 -7.34
N VAL A 101 35.75 -3.51 -6.94
CA VAL A 101 34.94 -3.85 -5.77
C VAL A 101 34.12 -5.11 -6.05
N LYS A 102 33.53 -5.22 -7.24
CA LYS A 102 32.83 -6.44 -7.69
C LYS A 102 33.76 -7.65 -7.75
N GLU A 103 34.94 -7.51 -8.36
CA GLU A 103 35.97 -8.57 -8.44
C GLU A 103 36.41 -9.02 -7.05
N LYS A 104 36.62 -8.07 -6.13
CA LYS A 104 36.95 -8.38 -4.75
C LYS A 104 35.84 -9.16 -4.06
N ILE A 105 34.58 -8.77 -4.22
CA ILE A 105 33.45 -9.50 -3.63
C ILE A 105 33.39 -10.92 -4.22
N SER A 106 33.47 -11.06 -5.54
CA SER A 106 33.53 -12.35 -6.24
C SER A 106 34.60 -13.27 -5.63
N MET A 107 35.86 -12.78 -5.57
CA MET A 107 36.99 -13.55 -5.06
C MET A 107 36.83 -13.96 -3.59
N PHE A 108 36.32 -13.09 -2.71
CA PHE A 108 36.20 -13.41 -1.27
C PHE A 108 34.93 -14.19 -0.92
N CYS A 109 33.87 -14.03 -1.69
CA CYS A 109 32.60 -14.74 -1.50
C CYS A 109 32.54 -16.08 -2.24
N HIS A 110 33.51 -16.35 -3.13
CA HIS A 110 33.60 -17.55 -3.97
C HIS A 110 32.39 -17.70 -4.91
N VAL A 111 32.07 -16.60 -5.60
CA VAL A 111 31.06 -16.55 -6.67
C VAL A 111 31.69 -15.89 -7.90
N GLU A 112 31.21 -16.19 -9.08
CA GLU A 112 31.62 -15.54 -10.33
C GLU A 112 31.27 -14.04 -10.32
N PRO A 113 32.02 -13.19 -11.05
CA PRO A 113 31.76 -11.75 -11.10
C PRO A 113 30.33 -11.41 -11.55
N GLU A 114 29.74 -12.18 -12.45
CA GLU A 114 28.36 -11.99 -12.95
C GLU A 114 27.31 -12.26 -11.88
N GLN A 115 27.65 -12.99 -10.81
CA GLN A 115 26.76 -13.29 -9.68
C GLN A 115 26.76 -12.18 -8.61
N VAL A 116 27.62 -11.15 -8.78
CA VAL A 116 27.69 -9.97 -7.90
C VAL A 116 26.82 -8.86 -8.47
N ILE A 117 25.59 -8.76 -7.97
CA ILE A 117 24.56 -7.85 -8.46
C ILE A 117 24.61 -6.53 -7.66
N CYS A 118 24.78 -5.41 -8.35
CA CYS A 118 24.79 -4.08 -7.74
C CYS A 118 23.37 -3.50 -7.72
N VAL A 119 22.83 -3.22 -6.54
CA VAL A 119 21.59 -2.46 -6.38
C VAL A 119 21.94 -1.16 -5.68
N HIS A 120 22.11 -0.08 -6.43
CA HIS A 120 22.42 1.23 -5.86
C HIS A 120 21.14 1.99 -5.47
N ASP A 121 21.27 3.13 -4.80
CA ASP A 121 20.11 3.98 -4.48
C ASP A 121 19.55 4.57 -5.78
N VAL A 122 18.32 4.16 -6.11
CA VAL A 122 17.59 4.58 -7.30
C VAL A 122 16.51 5.60 -6.96
N SER A 123 16.08 6.37 -7.95
CA SER A 123 15.04 7.41 -7.78
C SER A 123 13.69 6.85 -7.33
N SER A 124 13.37 5.62 -7.74
CA SER A 124 12.12 4.93 -7.40
C SER A 124 12.31 3.43 -7.34
N ILE A 125 11.50 2.77 -6.51
CA ILE A 125 11.43 1.30 -6.42
C ILE A 125 11.10 0.64 -7.78
N TYR A 126 10.45 1.37 -8.70
CA TYR A 126 10.11 0.88 -10.04
C TYR A 126 11.34 0.70 -10.95
N ARG A 127 12.50 1.28 -10.59
CA ARG A 127 13.77 1.07 -11.30
C ARG A 127 14.46 -0.24 -10.92
N VAL A 128 14.17 -0.80 -9.75
CA VAL A 128 14.86 -2.01 -9.26
C VAL A 128 14.71 -3.20 -10.22
N PRO A 129 13.51 -3.54 -10.74
CA PRO A 129 13.38 -4.63 -11.72
C PRO A 129 14.21 -4.40 -12.99
N LEU A 130 14.26 -3.15 -13.49
CA LEU A 130 15.05 -2.80 -14.68
C LEU A 130 16.55 -2.97 -14.43
N LEU A 131 17.02 -2.57 -13.24
CA LEU A 131 18.41 -2.68 -12.84
C LEU A 131 18.87 -4.14 -12.69
N LEU A 132 17.97 -5.03 -12.24
CA LEU A 132 18.23 -6.47 -12.14
C LEU A 132 18.24 -7.12 -13.53
N GLU A 133 17.34 -6.70 -14.41
CA GLU A 133 17.30 -7.15 -15.80
C GLU A 133 18.59 -6.79 -16.56
N GLU A 134 19.06 -5.55 -16.42
CA GLU A 134 20.31 -5.06 -17.04
C GLU A 134 21.55 -5.84 -16.61
N GLN A 135 21.51 -6.43 -15.41
CA GLN A 135 22.60 -7.24 -14.85
C GLN A 135 22.46 -8.75 -15.12
N GLY A 136 21.52 -9.16 -15.98
CA GLY A 136 21.42 -10.55 -16.44
C GLY A 136 20.87 -11.53 -15.40
N VAL A 137 20.19 -11.06 -14.36
CA VAL A 137 19.64 -11.90 -13.28
C VAL A 137 18.62 -12.92 -13.81
N VAL A 138 17.83 -12.54 -14.82
CA VAL A 138 16.86 -13.44 -15.47
C VAL A 138 17.58 -14.63 -16.11
N ASP A 139 18.63 -14.36 -16.89
CA ASP A 139 19.42 -15.40 -17.57
C ASP A 139 20.18 -16.30 -16.57
N TYR A 140 20.51 -15.77 -15.39
CA TYR A 140 21.05 -16.56 -14.30
C TYR A 140 20.02 -17.58 -13.79
N PHE A 141 18.80 -17.15 -13.45
CA PHE A 141 17.77 -18.07 -12.94
C PHE A 141 17.37 -19.13 -13.96
N LEU A 142 17.22 -18.78 -15.24
CA LEU A 142 16.89 -19.75 -16.29
C LEU A 142 17.88 -20.92 -16.31
N ARG A 143 19.18 -20.64 -16.19
CA ARG A 143 20.23 -21.66 -16.16
C ARG A 143 20.35 -22.36 -14.81
N ARG A 144 20.23 -21.61 -13.72
CA ARG A 144 20.48 -22.13 -12.36
C ARG A 144 19.35 -23.04 -11.87
N LEU A 145 18.12 -22.75 -12.28
CA LEU A 145 16.90 -23.43 -11.84
C LEU A 145 16.26 -24.30 -12.94
N ASP A 146 16.86 -24.39 -14.12
CA ASP A 146 16.35 -25.13 -15.28
C ASP A 146 14.87 -24.83 -15.59
N LEU A 147 14.51 -23.53 -15.54
CA LEU A 147 13.13 -23.10 -15.68
C LEU A 147 12.67 -23.21 -17.16
N PRO A 148 11.52 -23.85 -17.44
CA PRO A 148 11.01 -24.05 -18.80
C PRO A 148 10.31 -22.79 -19.32
N ILE A 149 11.06 -21.70 -19.47
CA ILE A 149 10.54 -20.41 -19.92
C ILE A 149 11.01 -20.13 -21.35
N GLU A 150 10.06 -20.00 -22.27
CA GLU A 150 10.34 -19.46 -23.61
C GLU A 150 10.51 -17.94 -23.54
N ARG A 151 11.54 -17.41 -24.20
CA ARG A 151 11.78 -15.97 -24.27
C ARG A 151 10.68 -15.27 -25.09
N GLN A 152 9.68 -14.72 -24.40
CA GLN A 152 8.63 -13.91 -25.01
C GLN A 152 8.99 -12.41 -25.05
N PRO A 153 8.30 -11.60 -25.89
CA PRO A 153 8.48 -10.15 -25.91
C PRO A 153 8.22 -9.55 -24.53
N ARG A 154 9.15 -8.73 -24.03
CA ARG A 154 9.15 -8.18 -22.65
C ARG A 154 8.12 -7.06 -22.43
N LYS A 155 6.85 -7.30 -22.75
CA LYS A 155 5.76 -6.31 -22.65
C LYS A 155 5.62 -5.76 -21.23
N MET A 156 5.69 -6.63 -20.22
CA MET A 156 5.63 -6.20 -18.83
C MET A 156 6.83 -5.33 -18.43
N LEU A 157 8.04 -5.64 -18.89
CA LEU A 157 9.22 -4.80 -18.62
C LEU A 157 9.05 -3.40 -19.22
N MET A 158 8.40 -3.27 -20.38
CA MET A 158 8.06 -1.97 -20.96
C MET A 158 7.12 -1.18 -20.02
N LYS A 159 6.11 -1.82 -19.41
CA LYS A 159 5.23 -1.17 -18.42
C LYS A 159 6.02 -0.65 -17.22
N TRP A 160 6.96 -1.45 -16.68
CA TRP A 160 7.86 -1.02 -15.59
C TRP A 160 8.75 0.16 -16.01
N LYS A 161 9.31 0.11 -17.22
CA LYS A 161 10.13 1.19 -17.77
C LYS A 161 9.35 2.48 -17.92
N GLU A 162 8.15 2.43 -18.53
CA GLU A 162 7.28 3.59 -18.67
C GLU A 162 6.93 4.22 -17.32
N MET A 163 6.59 3.39 -16.33
CA MET A 163 6.25 3.82 -14.98
C MET A 163 7.42 4.54 -14.31
N ALA A 164 8.61 3.96 -14.38
CA ALA A 164 9.80 4.55 -13.79
C ALA A 164 10.24 5.83 -14.54
N ASP A 165 10.15 5.86 -15.87
CA ASP A 165 10.42 7.05 -16.69
C ASP A 165 9.43 8.18 -16.42
N ARG A 166 8.17 7.85 -16.11
CA ARG A 166 7.18 8.86 -15.69
C ARG A 166 7.51 9.43 -14.33
N TYR A 167 7.86 8.58 -13.37
CA TYR A 167 8.20 9.00 -12.01
C TYR A 167 9.32 10.06 -12.01
N ASP A 168 10.35 9.86 -12.84
CA ASP A 168 11.48 10.79 -12.95
C ASP A 168 11.14 12.12 -13.64
N ARG A 169 10.00 12.19 -14.35
CA ARG A 169 9.57 13.36 -15.14
C ARG A 169 8.37 14.11 -14.56
N LEU A 170 8.00 13.85 -13.31
CA LEU A 170 6.86 14.51 -12.65
C LEU A 170 7.20 15.98 -12.34
N LEU A 171 6.44 16.90 -12.93
CA LEU A 171 6.64 18.36 -12.77
C LEU A 171 5.58 19.02 -11.88
N GLU A 172 4.31 18.65 -12.06
CA GLU A 172 3.21 19.22 -11.28
C GLU A 172 3.14 18.55 -9.90
N THR A 173 2.95 19.33 -8.83
CA THR A 173 2.88 18.80 -7.46
C THR A 173 1.44 18.74 -6.96
N CYS A 174 1.03 17.59 -6.41
CA CYS A 174 -0.21 17.44 -5.68
C CYS A 174 0.07 17.25 -4.19
N SER A 175 -0.32 18.22 -3.36
CA SER A 175 -0.09 18.17 -1.91
C SER A 175 -1.28 17.61 -1.15
N ILE A 176 -1.06 16.58 -0.32
CA ILE A 176 -2.09 15.96 0.51
C ILE A 176 -1.69 16.09 1.98
N ALA A 177 -2.59 16.63 2.80
CA ALA A 177 -2.44 16.65 4.25
C ALA A 177 -2.85 15.29 4.83
N LEU A 178 -1.87 14.58 5.40
CA LEU A 178 -2.11 13.32 6.11
C LEU A 178 -2.16 13.63 7.62
N VAL A 179 -3.36 13.59 8.18
CA VAL A 179 -3.63 13.92 9.58
C VAL A 179 -3.62 12.63 10.41
N GLY A 180 -2.47 12.35 11.02
CA GLY A 180 -2.18 11.06 11.66
C GLY A 180 -1.72 11.20 13.11
N LYS A 181 -1.58 10.05 13.78
CA LYS A 181 -1.10 9.94 15.17
C LYS A 181 0.43 9.73 15.26
N TYR A 182 1.03 9.20 14.18
CA TYR A 182 2.43 8.78 14.12
C TYR A 182 3.14 9.43 12.93
N THR A 183 3.32 10.75 12.97
CA THR A 183 3.90 11.50 11.84
C THR A 183 5.43 11.45 11.78
N LYS A 184 6.10 11.05 12.85
CA LYS A 184 7.57 10.96 12.91
C LYS A 184 8.13 9.70 12.25
N PHE A 185 7.33 8.63 12.16
CA PHE A 185 7.74 7.37 11.53
C PHE A 185 6.94 7.17 10.26
N SER A 186 7.55 7.45 9.10
CA SER A 186 6.94 7.26 7.77
C SER A 186 6.32 5.87 7.59
N ASP A 187 6.93 4.86 8.21
CA ASP A 187 6.57 3.46 8.03
C ASP A 187 5.18 3.13 8.62
N SER A 188 4.71 3.92 9.59
CA SER A 188 3.37 3.75 10.16
C SER A 188 2.25 3.92 9.14
N TYR A 189 2.53 4.61 8.03
CA TYR A 189 1.60 4.89 6.95
C TYR A 189 2.14 4.41 5.59
N ALA A 190 3.11 3.50 5.56
CA ALA A 190 3.77 3.07 4.31
C ALA A 190 2.79 2.62 3.22
N SER A 191 1.80 1.77 3.57
CA SER A 191 0.78 1.30 2.62
C SER A 191 -0.08 2.43 2.06
N VAL A 192 -0.48 3.37 2.91
CA VAL A 192 -1.26 4.56 2.55
C VAL A 192 -0.46 5.46 1.61
N ILE A 193 0.80 5.74 1.96
CA ILE A 193 1.73 6.54 1.15
C ILE A 193 1.91 5.91 -0.24
N LYS A 194 2.13 4.59 -0.31
CA LYS A 194 2.23 3.88 -1.60
C LYS A 194 0.95 3.93 -2.42
N ALA A 195 -0.22 3.82 -1.80
CA ALA A 195 -1.49 3.95 -2.51
C ALA A 195 -1.70 5.37 -3.09
N LEU A 196 -1.28 6.40 -2.36
CA LEU A 196 -1.26 7.78 -2.86
C LEU A 196 -0.24 7.95 -3.99
N GLU A 197 0.97 7.39 -3.88
CA GLU A 197 2.01 7.45 -4.93
C GLU A 197 1.53 6.79 -6.22
N HIS A 198 0.88 5.61 -6.14
CA HIS A 198 0.27 4.95 -7.31
C HIS A 198 -0.73 5.87 -8.01
N SER A 199 -1.57 6.53 -7.22
CA SER A 199 -2.59 7.46 -7.72
C SER A 199 -1.96 8.71 -8.33
N ALA A 200 -0.89 9.25 -7.71
CA ALA A 200 -0.18 10.43 -8.17
C ALA A 200 0.52 10.18 -9.50
N LEU A 201 1.15 9.01 -9.63
CA LEU A 201 1.78 8.58 -10.87
C LEU A 201 0.77 8.43 -12.01
N ALA A 202 -0.41 7.88 -11.73
CA ALA A 202 -1.48 7.72 -12.71
C ALA A 202 -2.03 9.07 -13.23
N ILE A 203 -1.94 10.15 -12.44
CA ILE A 203 -2.32 11.50 -12.85
C ILE A 203 -1.13 12.38 -13.27
N ASN A 204 0.07 11.81 -13.36
CA ASN A 204 1.32 12.51 -13.70
C ASN A 204 1.66 13.68 -12.76
N HIS A 205 1.46 13.50 -11.44
CA HIS A 205 1.84 14.48 -10.43
C HIS A 205 2.88 13.92 -9.45
N LYS A 206 3.79 14.77 -9.00
CA LYS A 206 4.64 14.52 -7.83
C LYS A 206 3.78 14.64 -6.57
N LEU A 207 3.76 13.58 -5.77
CA LEU A 207 3.07 13.60 -4.48
C LEU A 207 3.91 14.36 -3.44
N GLU A 208 3.29 15.32 -2.77
CA GLU A 208 3.84 15.96 -1.59
C GLU A 208 2.95 15.63 -0.38
N ILE A 209 3.48 14.86 0.57
CA ILE A 209 2.74 14.52 1.79
C ILE A 209 3.08 15.52 2.88
N LYS A 210 2.06 16.25 3.33
CA LYS A 210 2.15 17.15 4.48
C LYS A 210 1.70 16.37 5.71
N TYR A 211 2.67 15.82 6.44
CA TYR A 211 2.41 15.11 7.69
C TYR A 211 1.99 16.11 8.79
N ILE A 212 0.84 15.84 9.41
CA ILE A 212 0.28 16.66 10.48
C ILE A 212 -0.03 15.74 11.66
N ASP A 213 0.61 15.99 12.81
CA ASP A 213 0.22 15.28 14.03
C ASP A 213 -1.14 15.81 14.45
N SER A 214 -2.11 14.90 14.57
CA SER A 214 -3.46 15.23 14.96
C SER A 214 -3.53 15.96 16.30
N THR A 215 -2.62 15.71 17.25
CA THR A 215 -2.62 16.46 18.51
C THR A 215 -2.30 17.93 18.30
N ASP A 216 -1.50 18.26 17.29
CA ASP A 216 -1.10 19.64 17.01
C ASP A 216 -2.26 20.49 16.47
N LEU A 217 -3.39 19.88 16.12
CA LEU A 217 -4.62 20.58 15.73
C LEU A 217 -5.60 20.79 16.90
N GLU A 218 -5.28 20.31 18.11
CA GLU A 218 -6.16 20.40 19.26
C GLU A 218 -6.10 21.78 19.94
N PRO A 219 -7.21 22.24 20.57
CA PRO A 219 -7.23 23.52 21.29
C PRO A 219 -6.24 23.60 22.46
N SER A 220 -5.90 22.47 23.07
CA SER A 220 -4.87 22.39 24.12
C SER A 220 -3.51 22.83 23.59
N THR A 221 -3.11 22.36 22.39
CA THR A 221 -1.83 22.73 21.78
C THR A 221 -1.77 24.21 21.39
N LEU A 222 -2.90 24.84 21.06
CA LEU A 222 -2.92 26.30 20.87
C LEU A 222 -2.50 27.06 22.14
N GLN A 223 -2.84 26.53 23.33
CA GLN A 223 -2.50 27.15 24.61
C GLN A 223 -1.07 26.80 25.06
N GLU A 224 -0.67 25.54 24.87
CA GLU A 224 0.61 25.01 25.36
C GLU A 224 1.78 25.30 24.40
N GLU A 225 1.58 25.07 23.09
CA GLU A 225 2.62 25.13 22.05
C GLU A 225 2.08 25.80 20.75
N PRO A 226 1.73 27.10 20.77
CA PRO A 226 1.03 27.79 19.67
C PRO A 226 1.78 27.75 18.33
N VAL A 227 3.12 27.70 18.35
CA VAL A 227 3.93 27.60 17.13
C VAL A 227 3.60 26.31 16.37
N ARG A 228 3.59 25.16 17.06
CA ARG A 228 3.27 23.87 16.44
C ARG A 228 1.83 23.83 15.94
N TYR A 229 0.92 24.42 16.70
CA TYR A 229 -0.48 24.54 16.30
C TYR A 229 -0.63 25.31 14.99
N HIS A 230 -0.05 26.50 14.89
CA HIS A 230 -0.15 27.32 13.69
C HIS A 230 0.58 26.69 12.48
N GLU A 231 1.73 26.03 12.68
CA GLU A 231 2.41 25.28 11.61
C GLU A 231 1.57 24.12 11.07
N ALA A 232 0.92 23.37 11.96
CA ALA A 232 0.02 22.27 11.59
C ALA A 232 -1.16 22.77 10.76
N TRP A 233 -1.82 23.86 11.21
CA TRP A 233 -2.90 24.49 10.47
C TRP A 233 -2.46 25.10 9.13
N GLN A 234 -1.27 25.70 9.06
CA GLN A 234 -0.71 26.21 7.80
C GLN A 234 -0.51 25.08 6.78
N LYS A 235 0.02 23.93 7.21
CA LYS A 235 0.15 22.74 6.37
C LYS A 235 -1.21 22.23 5.89
N LEU A 236 -2.21 22.17 6.78
CA LEU A 236 -3.56 21.74 6.43
C LEU A 236 -4.20 22.68 5.40
N CYS A 237 -4.16 23.99 5.64
CA CYS A 237 -4.77 25.01 4.79
C CYS A 237 -4.16 25.06 3.39
N SER A 238 -2.85 24.83 3.29
CA SER A 238 -2.12 24.84 2.01
C SER A 238 -2.22 23.53 1.23
N ALA A 239 -2.87 22.48 1.76
CA ALA A 239 -3.03 21.22 1.06
C ALA A 239 -4.15 21.26 0.01
N HIS A 240 -4.00 20.45 -1.05
CA HIS A 240 -5.03 20.27 -2.08
C HIS A 240 -6.08 19.22 -1.68
N GLY A 241 -5.76 18.33 -0.75
CA GLY A 241 -6.68 17.34 -0.20
C GLY A 241 -6.30 16.93 1.22
N VAL A 242 -7.26 16.37 1.95
CA VAL A 242 -7.11 15.93 3.35
C VAL A 242 -7.39 14.43 3.44
N LEU A 243 -6.50 13.71 4.10
CA LEU A 243 -6.63 12.28 4.37
C LEU A 243 -6.53 12.04 5.88
N VAL A 244 -7.56 11.39 6.42
CA VAL A 244 -7.53 10.86 7.79
C VAL A 244 -7.50 9.33 7.70
N PRO A 245 -6.34 8.70 7.97
CA PRO A 245 -6.20 7.26 7.90
C PRO A 245 -6.82 6.56 9.11
N GLY A 246 -6.77 5.22 9.10
CA GLY A 246 -7.13 4.41 10.27
C GLY A 246 -6.30 4.74 11.51
N GLY A 247 -6.84 4.39 12.68
CA GLY A 247 -6.18 4.60 13.96
C GLY A 247 -6.94 3.92 15.09
N PHE A 248 -6.43 4.05 16.30
CA PHE A 248 -7.03 3.49 17.51
C PHE A 248 -6.75 4.36 18.73
N GLY A 249 -7.68 4.30 19.67
CA GLY A 249 -7.62 5.03 20.94
C GLY A 249 -7.87 6.53 20.80
N VAL A 250 -7.98 7.17 21.96
CA VAL A 250 -8.53 8.54 22.11
C VAL A 250 -7.59 9.66 21.68
N ARG A 251 -6.27 9.41 21.68
CA ARG A 251 -5.25 10.44 21.41
C ARG A 251 -5.36 10.97 19.97
N GLY A 252 -5.47 12.29 19.84
CA GLY A 252 -5.52 12.96 18.53
C GLY A 252 -6.89 12.89 17.85
N THR A 253 -7.92 12.37 18.51
CA THR A 253 -9.25 12.23 17.91
C THR A 253 -9.90 13.59 17.66
N GLU A 254 -9.83 14.51 18.62
CA GLU A 254 -10.46 15.84 18.47
C GLU A 254 -9.76 16.67 17.39
N GLY A 255 -8.43 16.62 17.29
CA GLY A 255 -7.72 17.30 16.21
C GLY A 255 -8.06 16.78 14.81
N LYS A 256 -8.31 15.47 14.66
CA LYS A 256 -8.85 14.91 13.41
C LYS A 256 -10.26 15.42 13.10
N ILE A 257 -11.14 15.48 14.11
CA ILE A 257 -12.49 16.05 13.95
C ILE A 257 -12.42 17.50 13.46
N GLN A 258 -11.49 18.32 13.99
CA GLN A 258 -11.27 19.69 13.52
C GLN A 258 -10.80 19.73 12.05
N ALA A 259 -9.89 18.84 11.65
CA ALA A 259 -9.43 18.75 10.26
C ALA A 259 -10.58 18.36 9.30
N ILE A 260 -11.43 17.42 9.69
CA ILE A 260 -12.59 16.98 8.91
C ILE A 260 -13.60 18.12 8.79
N ALA A 261 -13.89 18.81 9.89
CA ALA A 261 -14.81 19.96 9.91
C ALA A 261 -14.31 21.06 8.98
N TRP A 262 -13.01 21.35 9.00
CA TRP A 262 -12.38 22.31 8.11
C TRP A 262 -12.50 21.87 6.64
N ALA A 263 -12.19 20.60 6.34
CA ALA A 263 -12.27 20.08 4.98
C ALA A 263 -13.69 20.21 4.41
N ARG A 264 -14.71 19.82 5.19
CA ARG A 264 -16.12 19.95 4.84
C ARG A 264 -16.53 21.40 4.59
N LYS A 265 -16.21 22.31 5.52
CA LYS A 265 -16.60 23.73 5.43
C LYS A 265 -15.91 24.46 4.28
N GLN A 266 -14.65 24.12 4.00
CA GLN A 266 -13.87 24.74 2.91
C GLN A 266 -14.00 24.03 1.57
N LYS A 267 -14.89 23.02 1.47
CA LYS A 267 -15.07 22.18 0.28
C LYS A 267 -13.77 21.57 -0.23
N LYS A 268 -12.86 21.20 0.67
CA LYS A 268 -11.57 20.59 0.34
C LYS A 268 -11.74 19.08 0.20
N PRO A 269 -11.25 18.46 -0.90
CA PRO A 269 -11.31 17.02 -1.09
C PRO A 269 -10.85 16.24 0.13
N PHE A 270 -11.68 15.30 0.58
CA PHE A 270 -11.47 14.55 1.82
C PHE A 270 -11.66 13.06 1.59
N LEU A 271 -10.74 12.26 2.16
CA LEU A 271 -10.88 10.82 2.31
C LEU A 271 -10.69 10.43 3.79
N GLY A 272 -11.68 9.75 4.35
CA GLY A 272 -11.59 9.10 5.65
C GLY A 272 -11.46 7.58 5.48
N VAL A 273 -10.46 6.96 6.09
CA VAL A 273 -10.25 5.50 6.03
C VAL A 273 -10.44 4.90 7.42
N CYS A 274 -11.30 3.89 7.53
CA CYS A 274 -11.62 3.19 8.78
C CYS A 274 -12.05 4.22 9.85
N LEU A 275 -11.19 4.49 10.84
CA LEU A 275 -11.42 5.55 11.83
C LEU A 275 -11.76 6.91 11.20
N GLY A 276 -11.16 7.28 10.06
CA GLY A 276 -11.47 8.55 9.40
C GLY A 276 -12.93 8.67 8.94
N MET A 277 -13.55 7.56 8.53
CA MET A 277 -14.97 7.52 8.18
C MET A 277 -15.86 7.67 9.42
N GLN A 278 -15.50 6.99 10.51
CA GLN A 278 -16.19 7.09 11.79
C GLN A 278 -16.16 8.54 12.34
N LEU A 279 -14.99 9.18 12.32
CA LEU A 279 -14.83 10.55 12.80
C LEU A 279 -15.53 11.57 11.89
N ALA A 280 -15.72 11.27 10.61
CA ALA A 280 -16.53 12.12 9.74
C ALA A 280 -18.01 12.09 10.11
N VAL A 281 -18.53 10.93 10.50
CA VAL A 281 -19.90 10.81 11.03
C VAL A 281 -20.04 11.54 12.38
N VAL A 282 -19.04 11.42 13.27
CA VAL A 282 -19.01 12.17 14.54
C VAL A 282 -19.00 13.68 14.30
N GLU A 283 -18.10 14.18 13.43
CA GLU A 283 -18.01 15.60 13.09
C GLU A 283 -19.33 16.13 12.54
N PHE A 284 -19.94 15.40 11.60
CA PHE A 284 -21.18 15.79 10.97
C PHE A 284 -22.34 15.83 11.97
N SER A 285 -22.40 14.86 12.88
CA SER A 285 -23.40 14.81 13.95
C SER A 285 -23.28 16.01 14.90
N ARG A 286 -22.06 16.38 15.29
CA ARG A 286 -21.82 17.54 16.16
C ARG A 286 -22.15 18.87 15.47
N ASN A 287 -21.72 19.04 14.23
CA ASN A 287 -21.73 20.34 13.57
C ASN A 287 -22.94 20.60 12.67
N VAL A 288 -23.61 19.57 12.16
CA VAL A 288 -24.78 19.70 11.27
C VAL A 288 -26.07 19.33 12.01
N LEU A 289 -26.09 18.21 12.72
CA LEU A 289 -27.25 17.80 13.54
C LEU A 289 -27.31 18.53 14.90
N GLY A 290 -26.23 19.17 15.32
CA GLY A 290 -26.16 19.92 16.57
C GLY A 290 -25.99 19.04 17.82
N TRP A 291 -25.75 17.74 17.67
CA TRP A 291 -25.55 16.79 18.77
C TRP A 291 -24.12 16.93 19.34
N GLN A 292 -23.90 17.96 20.17
CA GLN A 292 -22.56 18.33 20.64
C GLN A 292 -21.83 17.20 21.38
N ASP A 293 -22.55 16.33 22.08
CA ASP A 293 -21.98 15.18 22.79
C ASP A 293 -21.85 13.91 21.93
N ALA A 294 -22.24 13.95 20.64
CA ALA A 294 -22.13 12.80 19.75
C ALA A 294 -20.69 12.27 19.69
N ASN A 295 -20.53 10.97 19.93
CA ASN A 295 -19.22 10.34 19.96
C ASN A 295 -19.28 8.84 19.62
N SER A 296 -18.11 8.26 19.41
CA SER A 296 -17.94 6.80 19.39
C SER A 296 -17.94 6.27 20.82
N THR A 297 -18.58 5.10 21.03
CA THR A 297 -18.48 4.38 22.30
C THR A 297 -17.07 3.86 22.58
N GLU A 298 -16.15 3.87 21.59
CA GLU A 298 -14.71 3.65 21.82
C GLU A 298 -14.11 4.74 22.71
N PHE A 299 -14.52 6.00 22.51
CA PHE A 299 -13.89 7.17 23.12
C PHE A 299 -14.67 7.70 24.31
N ASP A 300 -16.00 7.73 24.19
CA ASP A 300 -16.91 8.14 25.25
C ASP A 300 -18.09 7.17 25.33
N PRO A 301 -18.02 6.12 26.17
CA PRO A 301 -19.12 5.18 26.37
C PRO A 301 -20.37 5.81 27.01
N LYS A 302 -20.29 7.04 27.54
CA LYS A 302 -21.38 7.70 28.27
C LYS A 302 -22.14 8.73 27.43
N THR A 303 -21.76 8.92 26.16
CA THR A 303 -22.46 9.82 25.23
C THR A 303 -23.96 9.50 25.15
N ASN A 304 -24.81 10.51 25.10
CA ASN A 304 -26.26 10.29 24.86
C ASN A 304 -26.55 10.08 23.36
N HIS A 305 -25.59 10.38 22.49
CA HIS A 305 -25.68 10.21 21.04
C HIS A 305 -24.56 9.28 20.55
N PRO A 306 -24.66 7.96 20.80
CA PRO A 306 -23.67 6.98 20.37
C PRO A 306 -23.77 6.75 18.86
N VAL A 307 -23.06 7.59 18.09
CA VAL A 307 -23.08 7.58 16.61
C VAL A 307 -22.25 6.45 16.02
N VAL A 308 -21.26 5.97 16.78
CA VAL A 308 -20.43 4.81 16.42
C VAL A 308 -20.41 3.88 17.63
N ILE A 309 -20.72 2.60 17.41
CA ILE A 309 -20.92 1.58 18.45
C ILE A 309 -20.07 0.34 18.20
N ASP A 310 -19.70 -0.41 19.25
CA ASP A 310 -19.05 -1.71 19.09
C ASP A 310 -20.06 -2.70 18.52
N MET A 311 -19.78 -3.27 17.34
CA MET A 311 -20.66 -4.22 16.66
C MET A 311 -19.83 -5.40 16.14
N PRO A 312 -19.32 -6.25 17.04
CA PRO A 312 -18.44 -7.35 16.65
C PRO A 312 -19.19 -8.42 15.84
N GLU A 313 -18.43 -9.22 15.10
CA GLU A 313 -18.98 -10.37 14.38
C GLU A 313 -19.06 -11.61 15.26
N HIS A 314 -20.15 -12.35 15.11
CA HIS A 314 -20.37 -13.63 15.77
C HIS A 314 -20.37 -14.73 14.70
N ASN A 315 -19.19 -15.29 14.44
CA ASN A 315 -19.00 -16.30 13.42
C ASN A 315 -19.14 -17.71 14.00
N PRO A 316 -19.83 -18.66 13.33
CA PRO A 316 -19.93 -20.04 13.78
C PRO A 316 -18.55 -20.66 14.04
N GLY A 317 -18.36 -21.25 15.22
CA GLY A 317 -17.09 -21.85 15.64
C GLY A 317 -16.10 -20.89 16.31
N GLN A 318 -16.41 -19.60 16.43
CA GLN A 318 -15.63 -18.63 17.21
C GLN A 318 -16.44 -18.20 18.45
N MET A 319 -15.81 -18.25 19.62
CA MET A 319 -16.44 -17.79 20.87
C MET A 319 -16.24 -16.28 21.06
N GLY A 320 -17.31 -15.58 21.43
CA GLY A 320 -17.30 -14.13 21.71
C GLY A 320 -17.40 -13.25 20.46
N GLY A 321 -17.29 -11.94 20.69
CA GLY A 321 -17.32 -10.93 19.62
C GLY A 321 -15.97 -10.82 18.93
N THR A 322 -15.92 -11.17 17.65
CA THR A 322 -14.72 -11.12 16.82
C THR A 322 -14.61 -9.82 16.03
N MET A 323 -13.38 -9.42 15.72
CA MET A 323 -13.12 -8.25 14.87
C MET A 323 -13.57 -8.54 13.44
N ARG A 324 -14.18 -7.56 12.77
CA ARG A 324 -14.43 -7.63 11.33
C ARG A 324 -13.08 -7.57 10.61
N LEU A 325 -12.67 -8.72 10.07
CA LEU A 325 -11.35 -8.92 9.47
C LEU A 325 -11.46 -9.61 8.11
N GLY A 326 -10.55 -9.23 7.20
CA GLY A 326 -10.35 -9.91 5.93
C GLY A 326 -11.19 -9.34 4.79
N LYS A 327 -11.23 -10.07 3.67
CA LYS A 327 -11.96 -9.67 2.47
C LYS A 327 -13.47 -9.81 2.72
N ARG A 328 -14.24 -8.74 2.54
CA ARG A 328 -15.70 -8.72 2.71
C ARG A 328 -16.36 -8.00 1.54
N ARG A 329 -17.60 -8.40 1.27
CA ARG A 329 -18.42 -7.81 0.20
C ARG A 329 -19.19 -6.60 0.71
N THR A 330 -19.13 -5.50 -0.04
CA THR A 330 -19.92 -4.28 0.17
C THR A 330 -20.79 -4.05 -1.06
N LEU A 331 -22.10 -3.92 -0.85
CA LEU A 331 -23.12 -3.68 -1.88
C LEU A 331 -23.39 -2.18 -2.03
N PHE A 332 -23.38 -1.68 -3.26
CA PHE A 332 -23.77 -0.30 -3.53
C PHE A 332 -25.30 -0.15 -3.46
N GLN A 333 -25.74 0.89 -2.75
CA GLN A 333 -27.16 1.16 -2.49
C GLN A 333 -27.77 2.12 -3.50
N THR A 334 -26.94 2.87 -4.22
CA THR A 334 -27.36 3.87 -5.20
C THR A 334 -26.45 3.87 -6.42
N LYS A 335 -27.03 4.18 -7.58
CA LYS A 335 -26.27 4.43 -8.82
C LYS A 335 -25.59 5.79 -8.81
N ASN A 336 -26.10 6.74 -8.03
CA ASN A 336 -25.52 8.07 -7.90
C ASN A 336 -24.46 8.08 -6.79
N SER A 337 -23.32 7.44 -7.05
CA SER A 337 -22.17 7.43 -6.16
C SER A 337 -20.90 7.70 -6.95
N VAL A 338 -20.06 8.61 -6.45
CA VAL A 338 -18.74 8.85 -7.02
C VAL A 338 -17.87 7.61 -6.88
N MET A 339 -17.94 6.94 -5.73
CA MET A 339 -17.21 5.71 -5.48
C MET A 339 -17.61 4.59 -6.45
N ARG A 340 -18.91 4.37 -6.68
CA ARG A 340 -19.39 3.37 -7.63
C ARG A 340 -18.81 3.59 -9.03
N LYS A 341 -18.81 4.84 -9.51
CA LYS A 341 -18.23 5.19 -10.81
C LYS A 341 -16.73 4.95 -10.86
N LEU A 342 -15.99 5.32 -9.81
CA LEU A 342 -14.54 5.10 -9.72
C LEU A 342 -14.18 3.61 -9.73
N TYR A 343 -15.03 2.74 -9.17
CA TYR A 343 -14.89 1.28 -9.24
C TYR A 343 -15.37 0.66 -10.55
N GLY A 344 -15.91 1.44 -11.51
CA GLY A 344 -16.37 0.96 -12.81
C GLY A 344 -17.83 0.47 -12.84
N ASP A 345 -18.69 1.08 -12.02
CA ASP A 345 -20.12 0.78 -11.92
C ASP A 345 -20.53 -0.67 -11.52
N PRO A 346 -19.82 -1.35 -10.60
CA PRO A 346 -20.26 -2.65 -10.13
C PRO A 346 -21.46 -2.55 -9.19
N ASP A 347 -22.14 -3.68 -8.97
CA ASP A 347 -23.19 -3.79 -7.95
C ASP A 347 -22.61 -4.00 -6.55
N TYR A 348 -21.40 -4.60 -6.48
CA TYR A 348 -20.68 -4.81 -5.23
C TYR A 348 -19.17 -4.70 -5.43
N LEU A 349 -18.45 -4.48 -4.34
CA LEU A 349 -17.00 -4.56 -4.28
C LEU A 349 -16.56 -5.51 -3.17
N GLU A 350 -15.30 -5.94 -3.23
CA GLU A 350 -14.70 -6.77 -2.19
C GLU A 350 -13.39 -6.13 -1.71
N GLU A 351 -13.38 -5.69 -0.47
CA GLU A 351 -12.26 -4.96 0.14
C GLU A 351 -11.88 -5.57 1.49
N ARG A 352 -10.72 -5.19 2.01
CA ARG A 352 -10.20 -5.74 3.26
C ARG A 352 -10.56 -4.86 4.45
N HIS A 353 -11.15 -5.47 5.47
CA HIS A 353 -11.53 -4.80 6.72
C HIS A 353 -10.61 -5.22 7.86
N ARG A 354 -10.45 -4.33 8.83
CA ARG A 354 -9.76 -4.58 10.10
C ARG A 354 -10.24 -3.58 11.16
N HIS A 355 -11.45 -3.78 11.67
CA HIS A 355 -12.05 -2.89 12.66
C HIS A 355 -13.15 -3.60 13.48
N ARG A 356 -13.66 -2.91 14.50
CA ARG A 356 -14.69 -3.43 15.43
C ARG A 356 -15.93 -2.54 15.51
N PHE A 357 -15.75 -1.26 15.30
CA PHE A 357 -16.78 -0.24 15.53
C PHE A 357 -17.48 0.11 14.22
N GLU A 358 -18.79 0.22 14.29
CA GLU A 358 -19.67 0.50 13.17
C GLU A 358 -20.51 1.75 13.46
N VAL A 359 -20.96 2.43 12.40
CA VAL A 359 -21.95 3.50 12.55
C VAL A 359 -23.24 2.90 13.09
N ASN A 360 -23.83 3.54 14.10
CA ASN A 360 -25.07 3.07 14.72
C ASN A 360 -26.23 3.05 13.70
N PRO A 361 -26.80 1.88 13.34
CA PRO A 361 -27.78 1.79 12.27
C PRO A 361 -29.06 2.57 12.52
N VAL A 362 -29.42 2.77 13.80
CA VAL A 362 -30.60 3.52 14.22
C VAL A 362 -30.51 4.99 13.79
N LEU A 363 -29.29 5.54 13.70
CA LEU A 363 -29.06 6.96 13.40
C LEU A 363 -28.86 7.24 11.90
N LYS A 364 -28.84 6.19 11.08
CA LYS A 364 -28.66 6.29 9.61
C LYS A 364 -29.58 7.31 8.97
N LYS A 365 -30.88 7.19 9.25
CA LYS A 365 -31.92 7.99 8.61
C LYS A 365 -31.72 9.50 8.88
N CYS A 366 -31.42 9.86 10.13
CA CYS A 366 -31.17 11.24 10.54
C CYS A 366 -29.97 11.86 9.80
N LEU A 367 -28.91 11.06 9.57
CA LEU A 367 -27.71 11.51 8.86
C LEU A 367 -27.99 11.67 7.35
N GLU A 368 -28.68 10.71 6.74
CA GLU A 368 -29.02 10.75 5.32
C GLU A 368 -29.96 11.91 4.98
N GLU A 369 -30.91 12.25 5.86
CA GLU A 369 -31.84 13.38 5.67
C GLU A 369 -31.12 14.73 5.61
N GLN A 370 -29.94 14.86 6.22
CA GLN A 370 -29.11 16.08 6.18
C GLN A 370 -28.02 16.05 5.09
N GLY A 371 -28.00 15.03 4.24
CA GLY A 371 -27.13 14.95 3.07
C GLY A 371 -25.86 14.10 3.23
N LEU A 372 -25.64 13.47 4.39
CA LEU A 372 -24.57 12.49 4.56
C LEU A 372 -25.08 11.08 4.18
N LYS A 373 -24.85 10.67 2.93
CA LYS A 373 -25.45 9.46 2.33
C LYS A 373 -24.59 8.22 2.53
N PHE A 374 -25.21 7.11 2.93
CA PHE A 374 -24.53 5.82 3.02
C PHE A 374 -24.73 5.02 1.73
N VAL A 375 -23.77 5.16 0.82
CA VAL A 375 -23.85 4.60 -0.54
C VAL A 375 -23.40 3.14 -0.63
N GLY A 376 -22.73 2.61 0.39
CA GLY A 376 -22.28 1.23 0.46
C GLY A 376 -22.61 0.58 1.80
N GLN A 377 -23.13 -0.64 1.77
CA GLN A 377 -23.48 -1.43 2.96
C GLN A 377 -22.97 -2.86 2.84
N ASP A 378 -22.88 -3.57 3.95
CA ASP A 378 -22.58 -4.99 3.93
C ASP A 378 -23.74 -5.82 3.35
N VAL A 379 -23.55 -7.14 3.23
CA VAL A 379 -24.54 -8.05 2.65
C VAL A 379 -25.83 -8.10 3.49
N GLY A 380 -25.74 -7.94 4.82
CA GLY A 380 -26.89 -7.90 5.71
C GLY A 380 -27.65 -6.57 5.67
N GLY A 381 -27.04 -5.50 5.14
CA GLY A 381 -27.59 -4.14 5.21
C GLY A 381 -27.55 -3.55 6.62
N GLU A 382 -26.82 -4.17 7.54
CA GLU A 382 -26.72 -3.74 8.94
C GLU A 382 -25.60 -2.72 9.12
N ARG A 383 -24.55 -2.79 8.28
CA ARG A 383 -23.31 -2.01 8.46
C ARG A 383 -23.09 -1.08 7.29
N MET A 384 -22.76 0.17 7.61
CA MET A 384 -22.49 1.22 6.64
C MET A 384 -21.00 1.31 6.36
N GLU A 385 -20.62 1.01 5.12
CA GLU A 385 -19.22 0.80 4.75
C GLU A 385 -18.66 1.98 3.94
N ILE A 386 -19.52 2.73 3.25
CA ILE A 386 -19.13 3.88 2.41
C ILE A 386 -20.10 5.04 2.66
N VAL A 387 -19.55 6.21 2.95
CA VAL A 387 -20.29 7.46 3.10
C VAL A 387 -19.83 8.50 2.09
N GLU A 388 -20.78 9.21 1.50
CA GLU A 388 -20.56 10.35 0.61
C GLU A 388 -21.38 11.55 1.09
N LEU A 389 -20.80 12.76 1.09
CA LEU A 389 -21.53 13.98 1.43
C LEU A 389 -22.07 14.67 0.17
N GLU A 390 -23.34 15.02 0.18
CA GLU A 390 -23.98 15.83 -0.88
C GLU A 390 -23.37 17.25 -0.96
N ASP A 391 -23.43 17.86 -2.14
CA ASP A 391 -22.95 19.23 -2.40
C ASP A 391 -21.47 19.54 -2.10
N HIS A 392 -20.64 18.49 -1.99
CA HIS A 392 -19.19 18.55 -1.80
C HIS A 392 -18.43 17.92 -2.98
N PRO A 393 -17.33 18.52 -3.49
CA PRO A 393 -16.63 18.02 -4.68
C PRO A 393 -16.09 16.59 -4.54
N PHE A 394 -15.56 16.25 -3.36
CA PHE A 394 -15.18 14.89 -2.98
C PHE A 394 -15.07 14.80 -1.46
N PHE A 395 -16.06 14.22 -0.79
CA PHE A 395 -15.99 13.93 0.65
C PHE A 395 -16.47 12.51 0.84
N VAL A 396 -15.50 11.61 0.99
CA VAL A 396 -15.74 10.17 1.05
C VAL A 396 -15.16 9.63 2.35
N GLY A 397 -15.92 8.79 3.03
CA GLY A 397 -15.41 7.94 4.09
C GLY A 397 -15.62 6.46 3.73
N VAL A 398 -14.63 5.62 3.95
CA VAL A 398 -14.72 4.17 3.79
C VAL A 398 -14.30 3.46 5.07
N GLN A 399 -14.98 2.37 5.43
CA GLN A 399 -14.62 1.54 6.59
C GLN A 399 -13.49 0.55 6.29
N TYR A 400 -13.43 0.03 5.07
CA TYR A 400 -12.35 -0.85 4.63
C TYR A 400 -11.03 -0.11 4.47
N HIS A 401 -9.96 -0.86 4.25
CA HIS A 401 -8.60 -0.38 3.99
C HIS A 401 -8.24 -0.50 2.50
N PRO A 402 -8.57 0.52 1.68
CA PRO A 402 -8.36 0.49 0.23
C PRO A 402 -6.89 0.42 -0.20
N GLU A 403 -5.96 0.71 0.70
CA GLU A 403 -4.53 0.71 0.41
C GLU A 403 -3.98 -0.69 0.07
N PHE A 404 -4.57 -1.76 0.62
CA PHE A 404 -4.04 -3.12 0.47
C PHE A 404 -4.28 -3.72 -0.92
N LEU A 405 -5.32 -3.25 -1.63
CA LEU A 405 -5.61 -3.67 -3.01
C LEU A 405 -5.01 -2.72 -4.06
N SER A 406 -4.31 -1.67 -3.63
CA SER A 406 -3.62 -0.75 -4.54
C SER A 406 -2.47 -1.45 -5.26
N ARG A 407 -2.31 -1.18 -6.55
CA ARG A 407 -1.18 -1.62 -7.38
C ARG A 407 -0.64 -0.44 -8.19
N PRO A 408 0.65 -0.44 -8.60
CA PRO A 408 1.23 0.68 -9.35
C PRO A 408 0.53 0.97 -10.69
N ILE A 409 0.01 -0.07 -11.36
CA ILE A 409 -0.69 0.04 -12.65
C ILE A 409 -2.19 0.27 -12.45
N LYS A 410 -2.76 -0.25 -11.35
CA LYS A 410 -4.17 -0.16 -10.98
C LYS A 410 -4.27 0.51 -9.60
N PRO A 411 -4.24 1.84 -9.54
CA PRO A 411 -4.31 2.56 -8.28
C PRO A 411 -5.65 2.29 -7.60
N SER A 412 -5.64 2.37 -6.27
CA SER A 412 -6.85 2.16 -5.48
C SER A 412 -7.88 3.26 -5.73
N PRO A 413 -9.15 2.94 -6.07
CA PRO A 413 -10.13 3.92 -6.51
C PRO A 413 -10.42 5.07 -5.53
N PRO A 414 -10.53 4.87 -4.19
CA PRO A 414 -10.73 5.99 -3.25
C PRO A 414 -9.56 6.99 -3.25
N TYR A 415 -8.32 6.49 -3.25
CA TYR A 415 -7.11 7.34 -3.28
C TYR A 415 -6.97 8.06 -4.62
N PHE A 416 -7.29 7.37 -5.72
CA PHE A 416 -7.28 7.94 -7.05
C PHE A 416 -8.33 9.05 -7.22
N GLY A 417 -9.55 8.83 -6.69
CA GLY A 417 -10.60 9.84 -6.62
C GLY A 417 -10.19 11.07 -5.82
N LEU A 418 -9.56 10.88 -4.65
CA LEU A 418 -9.04 11.97 -3.82
C LEU A 418 -8.06 12.84 -4.62
N LEU A 419 -7.07 12.22 -5.27
CA LEU A 419 -6.05 12.96 -6.02
C LEU A 419 -6.63 13.67 -7.24
N LEU A 420 -7.52 13.02 -8.00
CA LEU A 420 -8.23 13.65 -9.10
C LEU A 420 -9.04 14.87 -8.64
N ALA A 421 -9.69 14.79 -7.49
CA ALA A 421 -10.43 15.90 -6.91
C ALA A 421 -9.49 17.03 -6.45
N SER A 422 -8.36 16.68 -5.83
CA SER A 422 -7.34 17.64 -5.38
C SER A 422 -6.73 18.47 -6.52
N VAL A 423 -6.66 17.91 -7.73
CA VAL A 423 -6.18 18.63 -8.93
C VAL A 423 -7.31 19.13 -9.83
N GLY A 424 -8.57 19.05 -9.39
CA GLY A 424 -9.74 19.55 -10.14
C GLY A 424 -10.10 18.76 -11.40
N ARG A 425 -9.58 17.53 -11.57
CA ARG A 425 -9.80 16.69 -12.77
C ARG A 425 -10.90 15.64 -12.60
N LEU A 426 -11.42 15.44 -11.38
CA LEU A 426 -12.45 14.41 -11.11
C LEU A 426 -13.72 14.55 -11.96
N PRO A 427 -14.37 15.73 -12.08
CA PRO A 427 -15.61 15.84 -12.87
C PRO A 427 -15.41 15.43 -14.34
N HIS A 428 -14.30 15.86 -14.94
CA HIS A 428 -13.95 15.53 -16.32
C HIS A 428 -13.66 14.03 -16.51
N TYR A 429 -12.98 13.41 -15.53
CA TYR A 429 -12.73 11.97 -15.55
C TYR A 429 -14.03 11.15 -15.52
N LEU A 430 -14.97 11.54 -14.65
CA LEU A 430 -16.27 10.88 -14.55
C LEU A 430 -17.11 11.07 -15.83
N GLN A 431 -17.08 12.25 -16.45
CA GLN A 431 -17.79 12.53 -17.71
C GLN A 431 -17.26 11.71 -18.90
N LYS A 432 -15.95 11.40 -18.91
CA LYS A 432 -15.31 10.56 -19.93
C LYS A 432 -15.51 9.05 -19.73
N GLY A 433 -16.37 8.65 -18.80
CA GLY A 433 -16.62 7.23 -18.50
C GLY A 433 -15.45 6.56 -17.79
N CYS A 434 -14.79 7.28 -16.87
CA CYS A 434 -13.68 6.77 -16.06
C CYS A 434 -12.50 6.25 -16.88
N ARG A 435 -12.14 6.99 -17.95
CA ARG A 435 -10.97 6.70 -18.77
C ARG A 435 -9.91 7.79 -18.57
N LEU A 436 -8.71 7.35 -18.23
CA LEU A 436 -7.53 8.21 -18.25
C LEU A 436 -7.28 8.72 -19.68
N SER A 437 -6.66 9.90 -19.82
CA SER A 437 -6.23 10.39 -21.12
C SER A 437 -5.27 9.38 -21.77
N PRO A 438 -5.24 9.23 -23.11
CA PRO A 438 -4.22 8.40 -23.78
C PRO A 438 -2.77 8.77 -23.42
N ARG A 439 -2.54 10.00 -22.94
CA ARG A 439 -1.24 10.46 -22.42
C ARG A 439 -0.94 9.99 -20.99
N ASP A 440 -1.98 9.66 -20.22
CA ASP A 440 -1.92 9.23 -18.83
C ASP A 440 -2.08 7.69 -18.70
N THR A 441 -2.64 7.02 -19.70
CA THR A 441 -2.68 5.55 -19.78
C THR A 441 -1.29 4.99 -20.08
N TYR A 442 -0.90 3.90 -19.40
CA TYR A 442 0.18 3.02 -19.90
C TYR A 442 -0.20 2.58 -21.31
N SER A 443 0.77 2.43 -22.22
CA SER A 443 0.48 2.22 -23.64
C SER A 443 -0.13 0.84 -23.93
N ASP A 444 -1.37 0.59 -23.51
CA ASP A 444 -2.15 -0.57 -23.93
C ASP A 444 -2.60 -0.34 -25.37
N ARG A 445 -1.76 -0.76 -26.32
CA ARG A 445 -2.19 -0.93 -27.73
C ARG A 445 -3.18 -2.09 -27.91
N SER A 446 -3.61 -2.75 -26.84
CA SER A 446 -4.70 -3.72 -26.80
C SER A 446 -5.87 -3.17 -25.99
N GLY A 447 -6.88 -2.64 -26.67
CA GLY A 447 -8.10 -2.10 -26.07
C GLY A 447 -9.04 -3.16 -25.50
N SER A 448 -8.58 -3.97 -24.55
CA SER A 448 -9.44 -4.83 -23.74
C SER A 448 -9.19 -4.58 -22.27
N SER A 449 -10.21 -4.08 -21.58
CA SER A 449 -10.38 -4.29 -20.14
C SER A 449 -10.55 -5.79 -19.90
N SER A 450 -9.43 -6.52 -19.93
CA SER A 450 -9.41 -7.93 -19.54
C SER A 450 -9.09 -8.00 -18.04
N PRO A 451 -9.74 -8.92 -17.31
CA PRO A 451 -9.39 -9.19 -15.92
C PRO A 451 -7.97 -9.77 -15.85
N ASP A 452 -7.51 -10.13 -14.66
CA ASP A 452 -6.17 -10.63 -14.30
C ASP A 452 -5.59 -11.80 -15.15
N SER A 453 -6.23 -12.20 -16.25
CA SER A 453 -5.73 -13.14 -17.26
C SER A 453 -4.51 -12.66 -18.07
N GLU A 454 -4.12 -11.38 -18.01
CA GLU A 454 -2.82 -10.92 -18.56
C GLU A 454 -1.67 -11.04 -17.55
N ILE A 455 -1.94 -11.41 -16.28
CA ILE A 455 -0.89 -11.76 -15.31
C ILE A 455 -0.30 -13.14 -15.63
N THR A 456 -1.01 -13.96 -16.39
CA THR A 456 -0.57 -15.27 -16.92
C THR A 456 0.24 -15.13 -18.23
N GLU A 457 1.31 -14.32 -18.22
CA GLU A 457 2.27 -14.28 -19.35
C GLU A 457 3.29 -15.45 -19.33
N LEU A 458 3.18 -16.38 -18.37
CA LEU A 458 3.95 -17.62 -18.33
C LEU A 458 3.01 -18.81 -18.52
N LYS A 459 2.75 -19.20 -19.76
CA LYS A 459 2.17 -20.52 -20.04
C LYS A 459 3.28 -21.55 -19.99
N PHE A 460 3.36 -22.24 -18.86
CA PHE A 460 4.18 -23.41 -18.75
C PHE A 460 3.53 -24.59 -19.47
N PRO A 461 4.29 -25.40 -20.22
CA PRO A 461 3.75 -26.62 -20.81
C PRO A 461 3.29 -27.56 -19.69
N SER A 462 2.11 -28.15 -19.87
CA SER A 462 1.60 -29.22 -19.01
C SER A 462 2.62 -30.35 -18.97
N ILE A 463 3.15 -30.64 -17.78
CA ILE A 463 3.97 -31.83 -17.56
C ILE A 463 3.01 -33.01 -17.62
N ASN A 464 3.02 -33.74 -18.74
CA ASN A 464 2.42 -35.07 -18.80
C ASN A 464 3.21 -35.97 -17.85
N HIS A 465 2.56 -36.44 -16.79
CA HIS A 465 3.04 -37.57 -16.02
C HIS A 465 2.72 -38.84 -16.80
N ASP A 466 3.68 -39.33 -17.57
CA ASP A 466 3.84 -40.76 -17.86
C ASP A 466 4.91 -41.35 -16.95
#